data_AF-A0A645IBN0-F1
#
_entry.id   AF-A0A645IBN0-F1
#
_cell.length_a   1.000
_cell.length_b   1.000
_cell.length_c   1.000
_cell.angle_alpha   90.00
_cell.angle_beta   90.00
_cell.angle_gamma   90.00
#
_symmetry.space_group_name_H-M   'P 1'
#
loop_
_entity.id
_entity.type
_entity.pdbx_description
1 polymer ?
#
loop_
_entity_poly.entity_id
_entity_poly.type
_entity_poly.pdbx_seq_one_letter_code
_entity_poly.pdbx_strand_id
1 'polypeptide(L)'
;MDARKANKPASSALDIAAEIGVSMLTEEEYRFLQTLGEFDRKTSSWVATPKEIRSLGGALFCDRRYNHVFTYHNGADSYYGVRGFRAKLAI
;
A
#
# COMPACT_ATOMS: atom_id res chain seq x y z
N MET A 1 6.12 21.21 17.53
CA MET A 1 6.10 19.82 17.01
C MET A 1 5.68 19.85 15.53
N ASP A 2 6.26 20.76 14.73
CA ASP A 2 5.58 21.29 13.53
C ASP A 2 6.37 21.10 12.22
N ALA A 3 7.52 20.41 12.27
CA ALA A 3 8.36 20.17 11.09
C ALA A 3 7.95 18.94 10.25
N ARG A 4 6.89 18.21 10.64
CA ARG A 4 6.54 16.91 10.03
C ARG A 4 5.51 16.97 8.91
N LYS A 5 5.11 18.16 8.46
CA LYS A 5 4.11 18.36 7.38
C LYS A 5 4.71 18.80 6.04
N ALA A 6 6.01 19.08 5.96
CA ALA A 6 6.62 19.77 4.82
C ALA A 6 6.92 18.89 3.59
N ASN A 7 6.90 17.55 3.72
CA ASN A 7 7.19 16.63 2.61
C ASN A 7 5.99 15.71 2.33
N LYS A 8 4.79 16.27 2.21
CA LYS A 8 3.67 15.51 1.65
C LYS A 8 3.97 15.25 0.16
N PRO A 9 4.04 14.00 -0.29
CA PRO A 9 4.15 13.70 -1.71
C PRO A 9 2.92 14.27 -2.45
N ALA A 10 3.14 14.79 -3.65
CA ALA A 10 2.11 15.45 -4.45
C ALA A 10 1.00 14.47 -4.92
N SER A 11 1.28 13.17 -4.93
CA SER A 11 0.37 12.12 -5.39
C SER A 11 0.34 10.94 -4.41
N SER A 12 -0.80 10.26 -4.34
CA SER A 12 -0.96 9.01 -3.60
C SER A 12 -0.67 7.80 -4.50
N ALA A 13 -0.39 6.62 -3.94
CA ALA A 13 -0.23 5.40 -4.74
C ALA A 13 -1.49 5.05 -5.53
N LEU A 14 -2.67 5.45 -5.05
CA LEU A 14 -3.92 5.30 -5.80
C LEU A 14 -3.93 6.17 -7.06
N ASP A 15 -3.46 7.41 -6.95
CA ASP A 15 -3.39 8.33 -8.10
C ASP A 15 -2.38 7.81 -9.13
N ILE A 16 -1.21 7.36 -8.68
CA ILE A 16 -0.18 6.79 -9.57
C ILE A 16 -0.69 5.52 -10.24
N ALA A 17 -1.38 4.64 -9.49
CA ALA A 17 -1.98 3.44 -10.06
C ALA A 17 -3.01 3.79 -11.15
N ALA A 18 -3.88 4.76 -10.89
CA ALA A 18 -4.87 5.22 -11.86
C ALA A 18 -4.22 5.85 -13.10
N GLU A 19 -3.16 6.65 -12.94
CA GLU A 19 -2.42 7.29 -14.03
C GLU A 19 -1.80 6.27 -15.00
N ILE A 20 -1.28 5.15 -14.47
CA ILE A 20 -0.69 4.08 -15.29
C ILE A 20 -1.70 2.98 -15.69
N GLY A 21 -3.00 3.19 -15.43
CA GLY A 21 -4.07 2.27 -15.86
C GLY A 21 -4.14 0.95 -15.08
N VAL A 22 -3.70 0.92 -13.83
CA VAL A 22 -3.75 -0.28 -12.97
C VAL A 22 -4.57 -0.03 -11.71
N SER A 23 -5.02 -1.11 -11.06
CA SER A 23 -5.68 -1.04 -9.76
C SER A 23 -4.75 -1.61 -8.68
N MET A 24 -4.65 -0.94 -7.52
CA MET A 24 -3.92 -1.51 -6.38
C MET A 24 -4.57 -2.81 -5.90
N LEU A 25 -3.74 -3.77 -5.46
CA LEU A 25 -4.23 -5.03 -4.91
C LEU A 25 -4.98 -4.78 -3.60
N THR A 26 -6.09 -5.49 -3.37
CA THR A 26 -6.69 -5.59 -2.03
C THR A 26 -5.80 -6.42 -1.10
N GLU A 27 -6.09 -6.42 0.20
CA GLU A 27 -5.38 -7.30 1.15
C GLU A 27 -5.54 -8.78 0.74
N GLU A 28 -6.74 -9.18 0.34
CA GLU A 28 -7.03 -10.55 -0.12
C GLU A 28 -6.20 -10.93 -1.34
N GLU A 29 -6.12 -10.04 -2.34
CA GLU A 29 -5.31 -10.26 -3.53
C GLU A 29 -3.82 -10.27 -3.23
N TYR A 30 -3.36 -9.45 -2.28
CA TYR A 30 -2.00 -9.51 -1.78
C TYR A 30 -1.71 -10.85 -1.09
N ARG A 31 -2.65 -11.40 -0.31
CA ARG A 31 -2.52 -12.74 0.29
C ARG A 31 -2.48 -13.82 -0.79
N PHE A 32 -3.31 -13.71 -1.83
CA PHE A 32 -3.29 -14.61 -2.98
C PHE A 32 -1.95 -14.56 -3.73
N LEU A 33 -1.40 -13.36 -3.98
CA LEU A 33 -0.07 -13.18 -4.59
C LEU A 33 1.01 -13.98 -3.85
N GLN A 34 0.92 -14.03 -2.52
CA GLN A 34 1.87 -14.75 -1.67
C GLN A 34 1.75 -16.28 -1.77
N THR A 35 0.67 -16.80 -2.38
CA THR A 35 0.58 -18.23 -2.75
C THR A 35 1.36 -18.57 -4.01
N LEU A 36 1.62 -17.57 -4.86
CA LEU A 36 2.37 -17.73 -6.12
C LEU A 36 3.89 -17.60 -5.94
N GLY A 37 4.33 -17.05 -4.80
CA GLY A 37 5.73 -16.86 -4.48
C GLY A 37 5.93 -16.02 -3.21
N GLU A 38 7.18 -15.84 -2.81
CA GLU A 38 7.52 -15.03 -1.65
C GLU A 38 7.88 -13.59 -2.05
N PHE A 39 6.92 -12.68 -1.93
CA PHE A 39 7.11 -11.27 -2.28
C PHE A 39 7.27 -10.41 -1.03
N ASP A 40 7.94 -9.25 -1.16
CA ASP A 40 8.05 -8.23 -0.11
C ASP A 40 8.67 -8.76 1.21
N ARG A 41 9.68 -9.62 1.07
CA ARG A 41 10.45 -10.26 2.18
C ARG A 41 11.40 -9.33 2.94
N LYS A 42 11.69 -8.15 2.40
CA LYS A 42 12.54 -7.12 3.02
C LYS A 42 11.92 -5.72 2.94
N THR A 43 10.82 -5.60 2.21
CA THR A 43 10.18 -4.33 1.87
C THR A 43 8.72 -4.32 2.27
N SER A 44 8.21 -3.09 2.29
CA SER A 44 6.84 -2.67 2.45
C SER A 44 6.04 -2.47 1.16
N SER A 45 4.81 -2.98 1.00
CA SER A 45 3.95 -2.58 -0.12
C SER A 45 2.61 -2.02 0.33
N TRP A 46 2.24 -0.84 -0.18
CA TRP A 46 0.87 -0.34 -0.07
C TRP A 46 -0.10 -1.27 -0.80
N VAL A 47 -1.27 -1.44 -0.19
CA VAL A 47 -2.42 -2.17 -0.75
C VAL A 47 -3.64 -1.25 -0.73
N ALA A 48 -4.65 -1.57 -1.54
CA ALA A 48 -5.90 -0.82 -1.58
C ALA A 48 -6.50 -0.76 -0.17
N THR A 49 -6.70 0.45 0.32
CA THR A 49 -7.27 0.68 1.64
C THR A 49 -8.79 0.74 1.53
N PRO A 50 -9.54 -0.03 2.33
CA PRO A 50 -11.00 0.07 2.38
C PRO A 50 -11.47 1.50 2.62
N LYS A 51 -12.60 1.88 2.01
CA LYS A 51 -13.08 3.27 1.99
C LYS A 51 -13.36 3.79 3.40
N GLU A 52 -13.80 2.91 4.30
CA GLU A 52 -14.16 3.18 5.69
C GLU A 52 -12.92 3.53 6.53
N ILE A 53 -11.78 2.93 6.22
CA ILE A 53 -10.49 3.26 6.85
C ILE A 53 -9.92 4.53 6.23
N ARG A 54 -10.03 4.68 4.90
CA ARG A 54 -9.49 5.83 4.18
C ARG A 54 -10.21 7.12 4.55
N SER A 55 -11.53 7.09 4.75
CA SER A 55 -12.33 8.26 5.16
C SER A 55 -11.95 8.77 6.55
N LEU A 56 -11.41 7.90 7.41
CA LEU A 56 -10.87 8.23 8.73
C LEU A 56 -9.39 8.63 8.69
N GLY A 57 -8.79 8.76 7.49
CA GLY A 57 -7.40 9.14 7.31
C GLY A 57 -6.40 8.01 7.50
N GLY A 58 -6.83 6.74 7.42
CA GLY A 58 -5.94 5.57 7.43
C GLY A 58 -5.45 5.14 6.05
N ALA A 59 -4.40 4.32 6.04
CA ALA A 59 -3.88 3.61 4.88
C ALA A 59 -3.29 2.25 5.29
N LEU A 60 -3.53 1.21 4.50
CA LEU A 60 -3.05 -0.15 4.75
C LEU A 60 -1.84 -0.52 3.88
N PHE A 61 -0.91 -1.27 4.46
CA PHE A 61 0.22 -1.86 3.75
C PHE A 61 0.54 -3.24 4.29
N CYS A 62 1.15 -4.09 3.47
CA CYS A 62 1.49 -5.45 3.84
C CYS A 62 2.96 -5.77 3.59
N ASP A 63 3.50 -6.75 4.33
CA ASP A 63 4.76 -7.43 4.04
C ASP A 63 4.65 -8.95 4.26
N ARG A 64 5.70 -9.70 3.94
CA ARG A 64 5.81 -11.12 4.32
C ARG A 64 7.05 -11.36 5.18
N ARG A 65 6.85 -11.85 6.39
CA ARG A 65 7.92 -12.27 7.32
C ARG A 65 7.52 -13.59 7.97
N TYR A 66 8.49 -14.43 8.30
CA TYR A 66 8.23 -15.70 8.98
C TYR A 66 7.17 -16.58 8.29
N ASN A 67 7.17 -16.60 6.95
CA ASN A 67 6.16 -17.29 6.14
C ASN A 67 4.71 -16.83 6.40
N HIS A 68 4.53 -15.59 6.88
CA HIS A 68 3.24 -15.02 7.23
C HIS A 68 3.07 -13.63 6.60
N VAL A 69 1.86 -13.32 6.16
CA VAL A 69 1.50 -12.00 5.66
C VAL A 69 1.00 -11.14 6.81
N PHE A 70 1.71 -10.05 7.08
CA PHE A 70 1.31 -9.06 8.06
C PHE A 70 0.66 -7.87 7.36
N THR A 71 -0.48 -7.43 7.88
CA THR A 71 -1.13 -6.17 7.50
C THR A 71 -0.87 -5.14 8.60
N TYR A 72 -0.53 -3.93 8.19
CA TYR A 72 -0.29 -2.80 9.06
C TYR A 72 -1.08 -1.59 8.59
N HIS A 73 -1.12 -0.56 9.43
CA HIS A 73 -1.76 0.71 9.12
C HIS A 73 -0.81 1.88 9.33
N ASN A 74 -1.04 2.95 8.60
CA ASN A 74 -0.41 4.25 8.74
C ASN A 74 -1.47 5.35 8.53
N GLY A 75 -1.12 6.59 8.84
CA GLY A 75 -1.90 7.72 8.36
C GLY A 75 -1.84 7.82 6.83
N ALA A 76 -2.94 8.26 6.22
CA ALA A 76 -3.09 8.50 4.80
C ALA A 76 -2.00 9.40 4.18
N ASP A 77 -1.50 10.33 5.01
CA ASP A 77 -0.46 11.30 4.71
C ASP A 77 0.97 10.79 5.01
N SER A 78 1.10 9.57 5.54
CA SER A 78 2.39 9.04 5.99
C SER A 78 3.23 8.56 4.81
N TYR A 79 4.42 9.14 4.68
CA TYR A 79 5.59 8.73 3.86
C TYR A 79 5.30 7.69 2.77
N TYR A 80 4.75 8.13 1.63
CA TYR A 80 4.79 7.34 0.40
C TYR A 80 6.23 7.10 -0.11
N GLY A 81 7.20 7.92 0.31
CA GLY A 81 8.56 7.89 -0.24
C GLY A 81 9.39 6.63 0.05
N VAL A 82 8.96 5.73 0.95
CA VAL A 82 9.73 4.53 1.33
C VAL A 82 9.05 3.20 0.99
N ARG A 83 7.85 3.21 0.38
CA ARG A 83 7.10 2.00 0.03
C ARG A 83 6.62 2.04 -1.40
N GLY A 84 6.79 0.93 -2.12
CA GLY A 84 6.08 0.70 -3.38
C GLY A 84 4.62 0.33 -3.12
N PHE A 85 3.89 0.02 -4.18
CA PHE A 85 2.56 -0.57 -4.10
C PHE A 85 2.49 -1.82 -5.00
N ARG A 86 1.60 -2.75 -4.65
CA ARG A 86 1.26 -3.86 -5.53
C ARG A 86 -0.02 -3.52 -6.28
N ALA A 87 -0.03 -3.80 -7.58
CA ALA A 87 -1.16 -3.54 -8.45
C ALA A 87 -1.41 -4.71 -9.41
N LYS A 88 -2.64 -4.77 -9.91
CA LYS A 88 -3.07 -5.64 -10.98
C LYS A 88 -3.46 -4.80 -12.19
N LEU A 89 -3.12 -5.31 -13.36
CA LEU A 89 -3.70 -4.85 -14.62
C LEU A 89 -4.98 -5.64 -14.85
N ALA A 90 -6.10 -4.95 -15.08
CA ALA A 90 -7.32 -5.56 -15.59
C ALA A 90 -7.36 -5.30 -17.09
N ILE A 91 -7.30 -6.36 -17.89
CA ILE A 91 -7.39 -6.32 -19.36
C ILE A 91 -8.78 -6.81 -19.75
#